data_AF-M0LCC7-F1
#
_entry.id   AF-M0LCC7-F1
#
_cell.length_a   1.000
_cell.length_b   1.000
_cell.length_c   1.000
_cell.angle_alpha   90.00
_cell.angle_beta   90.00
_cell.angle_gamma   90.00
#
_symmetry.space_group_name_H-M   'P 1'
#
loop_
_entity.id
_entity.type
_entity.pdbx_description
1 polymer ?
#
loop_
_entity_poly.entity_id
_entity_poly.type
_entity_poly.pdbx_seq_one_letter_code
_entity_poly.pdbx_strand_id
1 'polypeptide(L)'
;MEVVPRTRVDVFEDIFLVFLGLGTLVGIVVIAYTLYNAYKYRDTEDRSDDEDLPSVGELPTGGKGGKKLFLSFGLSAIIVISLVIWTYGMLLYVEDPGMENPGEDAMEIDVEGWAFEWDFYYENGVETSSLDDGLVLPADKPIWIEVTSTDVWHTFGISDLRVKADAIPGEYDQTWFVADEPGEHTVECFELCGPGHSGMTSDVTVYEQDRFDEWMDEQLTMTITLEDEDEERVTDGFELSLEHQNNDEFEDDLSFTFEDDEFENGSITIEDIEQGGPYDVEITFEGDEFDDIEDTIDFTGPVDETYTLETPGGDDENGGEDGESGDEGDENGEENQTDDENTDEETTDDGGDGE
;
A
#
# COMPACT_ATOMS: atom_id res chain seq x y z
N MET A 1 8.76 -23.08 22.58
CA MET A 1 8.91 -23.01 21.11
C MET A 1 7.52 -22.75 20.63
N GLU A 2 7.15 -21.48 20.69
CA GLU A 2 5.89 -20.99 20.15
C GLU A 2 5.88 -21.41 18.68
N VAL A 3 4.79 -22.00 18.25
CA VAL A 3 4.63 -22.33 16.84
C VAL A 3 4.15 -21.03 16.22
N VAL A 4 5.07 -20.24 15.69
CA VAL A 4 4.72 -19.09 14.86
C VAL A 4 3.77 -19.63 13.77
N PRO A 5 2.54 -19.09 13.64
CA PRO A 5 1.62 -19.52 12.60
C PRO A 5 2.30 -19.36 11.23
N ARG A 6 1.98 -20.23 10.26
CA ARG A 6 2.56 -20.10 8.92
C ARG A 6 2.02 -18.83 8.27
N THR A 7 2.91 -18.07 7.64
CA THR A 7 2.50 -16.91 6.85
C THR A 7 1.64 -17.35 5.66
N ARG A 8 0.85 -16.42 5.12
CA ARG A 8 0.16 -16.61 3.82
C ARG A 8 1.17 -17.01 2.73
N VAL A 9 2.36 -16.43 2.78
CA VAL A 9 3.48 -16.69 1.86
C VAL A 9 3.95 -18.15 1.91
N ASP A 10 4.18 -18.70 3.11
CA ASP A 10 4.63 -20.08 3.30
C ASP A 10 3.66 -21.10 2.69
N VAL A 11 2.36 -20.84 2.87
CA VAL A 11 1.29 -21.72 2.37
C VAL A 11 1.25 -21.72 0.85
N PHE A 12 1.37 -20.54 0.24
CA PHE A 12 1.42 -20.43 -1.20
C PHE A 12 2.67 -21.07 -1.80
N GLU A 13 3.82 -20.95 -1.16
CA GLU A 13 5.06 -21.60 -1.61
C GLU A 13 4.92 -23.14 -1.61
N ASP A 14 4.37 -23.71 -0.54
CA ASP A 14 4.08 -25.16 -0.45
C ASP A 14 3.17 -25.63 -1.59
N ILE A 15 2.07 -24.91 -1.85
CA ILE A 15 1.16 -25.22 -2.95
C ILE A 15 1.90 -25.14 -4.29
N PHE A 16 2.61 -24.03 -4.53
CA PHE A 16 3.34 -23.80 -5.77
C PHE A 16 4.33 -24.92 -6.06
N LEU A 17 5.17 -25.30 -5.09
CA LEU A 17 6.18 -26.35 -5.28
C LEU A 17 5.57 -27.72 -5.56
N VAL A 18 4.45 -28.07 -4.90
CA VAL A 18 3.73 -29.32 -5.15
C VAL A 18 3.16 -29.34 -6.56
N PHE A 19 2.49 -28.26 -6.99
CA PHE A 19 1.92 -28.15 -8.33
C PHE A 19 2.99 -28.12 -9.41
N LEU A 20 4.07 -27.36 -9.19
CA LEU A 20 5.20 -27.29 -10.11
C LEU A 20 5.86 -28.64 -10.28
N GLY A 21 6.13 -29.35 -9.18
CA GLY A 21 6.77 -30.68 -9.21
C GLY A 21 5.91 -31.73 -9.92
N LEU A 22 4.62 -31.81 -9.57
CA LEU A 22 3.71 -32.78 -10.17
C LEU A 22 3.39 -32.43 -11.63
N GLY A 23 3.16 -31.16 -11.92
CA GLY A 23 2.93 -30.65 -13.27
C GLY A 23 4.13 -30.92 -14.18
N THR A 24 5.35 -30.67 -13.70
CA THR A 24 6.59 -30.97 -14.42
C THR A 24 6.73 -32.46 -14.71
N LEU A 25 6.47 -33.32 -13.72
CA LEU A 25 6.51 -34.77 -13.90
C LEU A 25 5.53 -35.24 -14.98
N VAL A 26 4.28 -34.80 -14.91
CA VAL A 26 3.24 -35.14 -15.90
C VAL A 26 3.62 -34.60 -17.28
N GLY A 27 4.09 -33.36 -17.35
CA GLY A 27 4.57 -32.71 -18.57
C GLY A 27 5.69 -33.51 -19.24
N ILE A 28 6.70 -33.95 -18.47
CA ILE A 28 7.79 -34.80 -18.98
C ILE A 28 7.24 -36.10 -19.58
N VAL A 29 6.31 -36.78 -18.89
CA VAL A 29 5.73 -38.04 -19.39
C VAL A 29 4.96 -37.82 -20.68
N VAL A 30 4.11 -36.80 -20.74
CA VAL A 30 3.27 -36.49 -21.92
C VAL A 30 4.15 -36.08 -23.10
N ILE A 31 5.10 -35.17 -22.89
CA ILE A 31 6.01 -34.70 -23.95
C ILE A 31 6.89 -35.85 -24.43
N ALA A 32 7.52 -36.62 -23.54
CA ALA A 32 8.37 -37.75 -23.92
C ALA A 32 7.58 -38.82 -24.68
N TYR A 33 6.36 -39.15 -24.24
CA TYR A 33 5.51 -40.09 -24.95
C TYR A 33 5.09 -39.56 -26.33
N THR A 34 4.76 -38.27 -26.43
CA THR A 34 4.41 -37.61 -27.70
C THR A 34 5.60 -37.62 -28.65
N LEU A 35 6.78 -37.23 -28.20
CA LEU A 35 8.03 -37.26 -28.97
C LEU A 35 8.41 -38.69 -29.38
N TYR A 36 8.23 -39.67 -28.49
CA TYR A 36 8.45 -41.08 -28.80
C TYR A 36 7.53 -41.55 -29.93
N ASN A 37 6.23 -41.26 -29.87
CA ASN A 37 5.29 -41.64 -30.91
C ASN A 37 5.58 -40.91 -32.22
N ALA A 38 5.87 -39.60 -32.15
CA ALA A 38 6.26 -38.81 -33.32
C ALA A 38 7.51 -39.37 -33.99
N TYR A 39 8.53 -39.79 -33.22
CA TYR A 39 9.74 -40.39 -33.75
C TYR A 39 9.52 -41.81 -34.27
N LYS A 40 8.85 -42.68 -33.50
CA LYS A 40 8.64 -44.10 -33.83
C LYS A 40 7.72 -44.29 -35.02
N TYR A 41 6.66 -43.50 -35.11
CA TYR A 41 5.68 -43.58 -36.18
C TYR A 41 5.88 -42.50 -37.25
N ARG A 42 7.04 -41.82 -37.28
CA ARG A 42 7.38 -40.89 -38.36
C ARG A 42 7.35 -41.61 -39.71
N ASP A 43 7.04 -40.87 -40.76
CA ASP A 43 7.08 -41.41 -42.11
C ASP A 43 8.53 -41.70 -42.55
N THR A 44 8.76 -42.83 -43.20
CA THR A 44 10.07 -43.27 -43.70
C THR A 44 9.88 -43.94 -45.05
N GLU A 45 10.75 -43.65 -46.02
CA GLU A 45 10.61 -44.08 -47.43
C GLU A 45 10.60 -45.60 -47.65
N ASP A 46 11.07 -46.40 -46.68
CA ASP A 46 11.12 -47.87 -46.72
C ASP A 46 10.00 -48.54 -45.87
N ARG A 47 8.74 -48.11 -46.02
CA ARG A 47 7.59 -48.78 -45.38
C ARG A 47 7.04 -49.92 -46.24
N SER A 48 6.76 -51.06 -45.62
CA SER A 48 6.11 -52.21 -46.27
C SER A 48 4.61 -51.98 -46.43
N ASP A 49 4.05 -52.31 -47.60
CA ASP A 49 2.61 -52.19 -47.94
C ASP A 49 1.65 -53.00 -47.02
N ASP A 50 2.19 -53.85 -46.13
CA ASP A 50 1.45 -54.69 -45.18
C ASP A 50 1.25 -54.03 -43.79
N GLU A 51 1.72 -52.79 -43.56
CA GLU A 51 1.36 -52.07 -42.32
C GLU A 51 -0.08 -51.57 -42.40
N ASP A 52 -0.91 -51.88 -41.38
CA ASP A 52 -2.33 -51.52 -41.25
C ASP A 52 -2.56 -49.99 -41.28
N LEU A 53 -2.47 -49.40 -42.47
CA LEU A 53 -2.77 -48.00 -42.71
C LEU A 53 -4.29 -47.84 -42.75
N PRO A 54 -4.85 -46.84 -42.05
CA PRO A 54 -6.27 -46.53 -42.17
C PRO A 54 -6.57 -46.17 -43.62
N SER A 55 -7.44 -46.95 -44.28
CA SER A 55 -7.88 -46.66 -45.64
C SER A 55 -9.07 -45.68 -45.60
N VAL A 56 -9.14 -44.78 -46.58
CA VAL A 56 -10.22 -43.78 -46.64
C VAL A 56 -11.57 -44.49 -46.84
N GLY A 57 -12.45 -44.38 -45.85
CA GLY A 57 -13.79 -45.00 -45.87
C GLY A 57 -13.92 -46.27 -45.02
N GLU A 58 -12.83 -46.80 -44.45
CA GLU A 58 -12.88 -47.87 -43.45
C GLU A 58 -12.83 -47.29 -42.03
N LEU A 59 -13.76 -47.72 -41.18
CA LEU A 59 -13.69 -47.41 -39.75
C LEU A 59 -12.58 -48.25 -39.11
N PRO A 60 -11.66 -47.66 -38.34
CA PRO A 60 -10.60 -48.42 -37.69
C PRO A 60 -11.20 -49.45 -36.72
N THR A 61 -11.07 -50.74 -37.04
CA THR A 61 -11.64 -51.86 -36.27
C THR A 61 -10.58 -52.51 -35.37
N GLY A 62 -9.96 -51.73 -34.48
CA GLY A 62 -8.82 -52.19 -33.66
C GLY A 62 -8.87 -51.84 -32.17
N GLY A 63 -9.96 -51.27 -31.66
CA GLY A 63 -9.99 -50.69 -30.32
C GLY A 63 -10.18 -51.68 -29.16
N LYS A 64 -9.16 -52.48 -28.78
CA LYS A 64 -9.08 -53.05 -27.41
C LYS A 64 -8.75 -51.97 -26.35
N GLY A 65 -9.10 -50.71 -26.61
CA GLY A 65 -8.56 -49.51 -25.94
C GLY A 65 -9.42 -48.95 -24.81
N GLY A 66 -10.71 -49.32 -24.71
CA GLY A 66 -11.61 -48.76 -23.71
C GLY A 66 -11.08 -48.89 -22.28
N LYS A 67 -10.54 -50.05 -21.90
CA LYS A 67 -9.96 -50.24 -20.55
C LYS A 67 -8.76 -49.34 -20.26
N LYS A 68 -7.93 -49.02 -21.26
CA LYS A 68 -6.78 -48.12 -21.10
C LYS A 68 -7.24 -46.67 -20.96
N LEU A 69 -8.23 -46.27 -21.76
CA LEU A 69 -8.86 -44.95 -21.69
C LEU A 69 -9.57 -44.72 -20.35
N PHE A 70 -10.35 -45.70 -19.89
CA PHE A 70 -11.01 -45.64 -18.58
C PHE A 70 -9.99 -45.61 -17.43
N LEU A 71 -8.88 -46.37 -17.53
CA LEU A 71 -7.83 -46.34 -16.51
C LEU A 71 -7.11 -44.98 -16.49
N SER A 72 -6.73 -44.44 -17.64
CA SER A 72 -6.05 -43.14 -17.71
C SER A 72 -6.94 -42.00 -17.23
N PHE A 73 -8.21 -42.00 -17.67
CA PHE A 73 -9.19 -40.99 -17.26
C PHE A 73 -9.55 -41.11 -15.77
N GLY A 74 -9.72 -42.34 -15.26
CA GLY A 74 -9.99 -42.58 -13.85
C GLY A 74 -8.82 -42.17 -12.96
N LEU A 75 -7.58 -42.52 -13.36
CA LEU A 75 -6.38 -42.12 -12.62
C LEU A 75 -6.20 -40.60 -12.63
N SER A 76 -6.37 -39.93 -13.77
CA SER A 76 -6.29 -38.47 -13.83
C SER A 76 -7.37 -37.80 -13.00
N ALA A 77 -8.61 -38.31 -13.02
CA ALA A 77 -9.69 -37.78 -12.22
C ALA A 77 -9.38 -37.89 -10.72
N ILE A 78 -8.84 -39.02 -10.25
CA ILE A 78 -8.44 -39.20 -8.85
C ILE A 78 -7.34 -38.21 -8.47
N ILE A 79 -6.31 -38.03 -9.31
CA ILE A 79 -5.22 -37.08 -9.04
C ILE A 79 -5.76 -35.66 -8.95
N VAL A 80 -6.55 -35.22 -9.95
CA VAL A 80 -7.10 -33.86 -9.98
C VAL A 80 -8.03 -33.60 -8.81
N ILE A 81 -8.95 -34.51 -8.50
CA ILE A 81 -9.87 -34.35 -7.36
C ILE A 81 -9.09 -34.30 -6.04
N SER A 82 -8.06 -35.12 -5.88
CA SER A 82 -7.23 -35.11 -4.67
C SER A 82 -6.47 -33.79 -4.53
N LEU A 83 -5.92 -33.26 -5.62
CA LEU A 83 -5.25 -31.96 -5.62
C LEU A 83 -6.23 -30.83 -5.33
N VAL A 84 -7.42 -30.83 -5.92
CA VAL A 84 -8.45 -29.80 -5.66
C VAL A 84 -8.86 -29.81 -4.19
N ILE A 85 -9.14 -30.97 -3.61
CA ILE A 85 -9.52 -31.08 -2.20
C ILE A 85 -8.39 -30.60 -1.29
N TRP A 86 -7.15 -30.99 -1.59
CA TRP A 86 -5.98 -30.57 -0.81
C TRP A 86 -5.74 -29.06 -0.92
N THR A 87 -5.78 -28.50 -2.13
CA THR A 87 -5.58 -27.08 -2.39
C THR A 87 -6.66 -26.25 -1.71
N TYR A 88 -7.93 -26.65 -1.83
CA TYR A 88 -9.02 -25.98 -1.14
C TYR A 88 -8.84 -26.02 0.38
N GLY A 89 -8.39 -27.15 0.94
CA GLY A 89 -8.07 -27.25 2.36
C GLY A 89 -6.94 -26.31 2.80
N MET A 90 -5.92 -26.11 1.97
CA MET A 90 -4.84 -25.14 2.24
C MET A 90 -5.31 -23.69 2.06
N LEU A 91 -6.17 -23.41 1.08
CA LEU A 91 -6.73 -22.07 0.87
C LEU A 91 -7.63 -21.64 2.01
N LEU A 92 -8.42 -22.56 2.59
CA LEU A 92 -9.21 -22.25 3.79
C LEU A 92 -8.34 -21.81 4.99
N TYR A 93 -7.09 -22.26 5.07
CA TYR A 93 -6.14 -21.81 6.08
C TYR A 93 -5.56 -20.41 5.76
N VAL A 94 -5.60 -19.97 4.52
CA VAL A 94 -5.16 -18.62 4.11
C VAL A 94 -6.29 -17.59 4.25
N GLU A 95 -7.50 -17.99 3.87
CA GLU A 95 -8.69 -17.12 3.85
C GLU A 95 -9.23 -16.83 5.26
N ASP A 96 -8.99 -17.75 6.20
CA ASP A 96 -9.26 -17.58 7.63
C ASP A 96 -8.12 -18.25 8.41
N PRO A 97 -6.98 -17.57 8.63
CA PRO A 97 -5.83 -18.15 9.33
C PRO A 97 -6.13 -18.56 10.78
N GLY A 98 -7.32 -18.23 11.30
CA GLY A 98 -7.74 -18.63 12.65
C GLY A 98 -6.86 -18.07 13.75
N MET A 99 -6.11 -17.02 13.45
CA MET A 99 -5.29 -16.26 14.38
C MET A 99 -5.74 -14.81 14.26
N GLU A 100 -6.32 -14.30 15.35
CA GLU A 100 -6.16 -12.92 15.79
C GLU A 100 -4.69 -12.49 15.50
N ASN A 101 -4.47 -11.23 15.10
CA ASN A 101 -3.18 -10.52 15.01
C ASN A 101 -1.93 -11.39 15.37
N PRO A 102 -0.91 -11.55 14.49
CA PRO A 102 0.24 -12.46 14.64
C PRO A 102 0.90 -12.53 16.04
N GLY A 103 0.68 -11.54 16.89
CA GLY A 103 0.65 -11.63 18.34
C GLY A 103 0.31 -10.24 18.89
N GLU A 104 0.32 -10.04 20.20
CA GLU A 104 0.39 -8.68 20.77
C GLU A 104 1.70 -7.95 20.38
N ASP A 105 2.64 -8.64 19.74
CA ASP A 105 3.99 -8.15 19.38
C ASP A 105 4.14 -7.73 17.90
N ALA A 106 3.08 -7.84 17.09
CA ALA A 106 3.15 -7.42 15.70
C ALA A 106 3.11 -5.89 15.60
N MET A 107 3.92 -5.32 14.72
CA MET A 107 3.81 -3.90 14.39
C MET A 107 2.64 -3.71 13.43
N GLU A 108 1.67 -2.88 13.80
CA GLU A 108 0.55 -2.54 12.94
C GLU A 108 0.90 -1.29 12.11
N ILE A 109 0.58 -1.34 10.82
CA ILE A 109 0.75 -0.22 9.89
C ILE A 109 -0.50 -0.13 9.03
N ASP A 110 -1.17 1.02 9.08
CA ASP A 110 -2.27 1.31 8.17
C ASP A 110 -1.71 1.88 6.87
N VAL A 111 -2.31 1.46 5.76
CA VAL A 111 -1.84 1.83 4.42
C VAL A 111 -3.01 2.36 3.61
N GLU A 112 -2.88 3.59 3.14
CA GLU A 112 -3.85 4.22 2.27
C GLU A 112 -3.30 4.39 0.86
N GLY A 113 -4.03 3.86 -0.13
CA GLY A 113 -3.74 4.08 -1.54
C GLY A 113 -4.60 5.17 -2.15
N TRP A 114 -3.99 6.06 -2.92
CA TRP A 114 -4.70 7.03 -3.77
C TRP A 114 -3.95 7.24 -5.08
N ALA A 115 -4.61 7.72 -6.13
CA ALA A 115 -3.97 7.89 -7.43
C ALA A 115 -2.91 9.02 -7.40
N PHE A 116 -1.60 8.76 -7.40
CA PHE A 116 -0.88 7.49 -7.61
C PHE A 116 0.25 7.29 -6.58
N GLU A 117 -0.07 7.43 -5.30
CA GLU A 117 0.82 7.41 -4.15
C GLU A 117 0.32 6.42 -3.09
N TRP A 118 1.17 6.11 -2.12
CA TRP A 118 0.83 5.37 -0.90
C TRP A 118 1.26 6.16 0.33
N ASP A 119 0.38 6.21 1.32
CA ASP A 119 0.62 6.77 2.64
C ASP A 119 0.62 5.63 3.67
N PHE A 120 1.50 5.73 4.66
CA PHE A 120 1.74 4.72 5.69
C PHE A 120 1.65 5.38 7.06
N TYR A 121 0.81 4.82 7.93
CA TYR A 121 0.53 5.34 9.27
C TYR A 121 0.99 4.30 10.29
N TYR A 122 1.88 4.71 11.20
CA TYR A 122 2.39 3.86 12.28
C TYR A 122 1.58 4.09 13.57
N GLU A 123 1.51 3.08 14.44
CA GLU A 123 0.70 3.13 15.68
C GLU A 123 1.04 4.32 16.60
N ASN A 124 2.30 4.74 16.60
CA ASN A 124 2.78 5.86 17.38
C ASN A 124 2.53 7.22 16.71
N GLY A 125 1.69 7.30 15.68
CA GLY A 125 1.31 8.57 15.03
C GLY A 125 2.31 9.11 14.02
N VAL A 126 3.43 8.41 13.78
CA VAL A 126 4.31 8.73 12.65
C VAL A 126 3.60 8.43 11.35
N GLU A 127 3.79 9.27 10.34
CA GLU A 127 3.28 9.10 8.99
C GLU A 127 4.43 9.23 7.99
N THR A 128 4.39 8.39 6.96
CA THR A 128 5.33 8.48 5.84
C THR A 128 4.56 8.31 4.55
N SER A 129 5.04 8.95 3.49
CA SER A 129 4.46 8.78 2.16
C SER A 129 5.50 8.25 1.19
N SER A 130 5.04 7.87 0.02
CA SER A 130 5.89 7.49 -1.10
C SER A 130 6.67 8.69 -1.70
N LEU A 131 6.37 9.93 -1.27
CA LEU A 131 7.17 11.13 -1.58
C LEU A 131 8.32 11.36 -0.60
N ASP A 132 8.29 10.68 0.55
CA ASP A 132 9.25 10.82 1.66
C ASP A 132 10.12 9.55 1.76
N ASP A 133 10.14 8.91 2.93
CA ASP A 133 10.94 7.70 3.19
C ASP A 133 10.28 6.40 2.68
N GLY A 134 9.01 6.46 2.24
CA GLY A 134 8.23 5.27 1.88
C GLY A 134 7.94 4.39 3.10
N LEU A 135 7.78 3.09 2.88
CA LEU A 135 7.48 2.14 3.96
C LEU A 135 8.77 1.68 4.65
N VAL A 136 8.94 2.00 5.93
CA VAL A 136 10.11 1.62 6.72
C VAL A 136 9.74 0.52 7.72
N LEU A 137 10.50 -0.56 7.76
CA LEU A 137 10.18 -1.76 8.53
C LEU A 137 11.41 -2.29 9.30
N PRO A 138 11.22 -2.89 10.48
CA PRO A 138 12.25 -3.68 11.14
C PRO A 138 12.32 -5.11 10.57
N ALA A 139 13.53 -5.63 10.39
CA ALA A 139 13.76 -7.04 10.05
C ALA A 139 13.40 -7.98 11.22
N ASP A 140 13.07 -9.23 10.91
CA ASP A 140 12.74 -10.29 11.88
C ASP A 140 11.52 -10.00 12.81
N LYS A 141 10.72 -8.96 12.51
CA LYS A 141 9.49 -8.63 13.25
C LYS A 141 8.24 -8.97 12.42
N PRO A 142 7.16 -9.50 13.02
CA PRO A 142 5.86 -9.60 12.37
C PRO A 142 5.31 -8.21 12.09
N ILE A 143 4.98 -7.96 10.82
CA ILE A 143 4.32 -6.74 10.36
C ILE A 143 2.90 -7.09 9.98
N TRP A 144 1.95 -6.41 10.60
CA TRP A 144 0.54 -6.44 10.25
C TRP A 144 0.21 -5.20 9.44
N ILE A 145 -0.38 -5.40 8.27
CA ILE A 145 -0.79 -4.33 7.38
C ILE A 145 -2.31 -4.39 7.20
N GLU A 146 -2.95 -3.27 7.48
CA GLU A 146 -4.34 -3.00 7.11
C GLU A 146 -4.34 -1.99 5.95
N VAL A 147 -4.95 -2.36 4.82
CA VAL A 147 -4.93 -1.55 3.60
C VAL A 147 -6.33 -1.08 3.24
N THR A 148 -6.45 0.20 2.90
CA THR A 148 -7.64 0.76 2.27
C THR A 148 -7.28 1.73 1.15
N SER A 149 -8.31 2.33 0.54
CA SER A 149 -8.16 3.33 -0.51
C SER A 149 -9.10 4.49 -0.28
N THR A 150 -8.64 5.70 -0.62
CA THR A 150 -9.44 6.92 -0.51
C THR A 150 -10.17 7.29 -1.81
N ASP A 151 -9.86 6.63 -2.94
CA ASP A 151 -10.42 7.00 -4.25
C ASP A 151 -10.96 5.83 -5.10
N VAL A 152 -10.09 4.96 -5.63
CA VAL A 152 -10.41 3.87 -6.55
C VAL A 152 -9.82 2.57 -6.06
N TRP A 153 -10.16 1.46 -6.70
CA TRP A 153 -9.57 0.17 -6.33
C TRP A 153 -8.08 0.13 -6.72
N HIS A 154 -7.22 -0.05 -5.72
CA HIS A 154 -5.81 -0.40 -5.89
C HIS A 154 -5.51 -1.80 -5.34
N THR A 155 -4.29 -2.27 -5.53
CA THR A 155 -3.78 -3.39 -4.74
C THR A 155 -2.38 -3.04 -4.29
N PHE A 156 -2.19 -2.96 -2.99
CA PHE A 156 -0.88 -2.89 -2.37
C PHE A 156 -0.14 -4.22 -2.52
N GLY A 157 1.12 -4.18 -2.94
CA GLY A 157 1.95 -5.38 -2.94
C GLY A 157 3.43 -5.13 -2.97
N ILE A 158 4.17 -6.05 -2.37
CA ILE A 158 5.64 -6.07 -2.35
C ILE A 158 6.08 -7.41 -2.93
N SER A 159 6.54 -7.41 -4.18
CA SER A 159 6.85 -8.62 -4.95
C SER A 159 7.85 -9.54 -4.24
N ASP A 160 8.93 -8.97 -3.70
CA ASP A 160 10.03 -9.71 -3.07
C ASP A 160 9.61 -10.39 -1.76
N LEU A 161 8.72 -9.74 -1.01
CA LEU A 161 8.14 -10.25 0.24
C LEU A 161 6.87 -11.08 0.00
N ARG A 162 6.41 -11.16 -1.27
CA ARG A 162 5.19 -11.89 -1.69
C ARG A 162 3.94 -11.45 -0.93
N VAL A 163 3.89 -10.17 -0.59
CA VAL A 163 2.78 -9.52 0.10
C VAL A 163 1.83 -8.96 -0.95
N LYS A 164 0.53 -9.17 -0.76
CA LYS A 164 -0.53 -8.55 -1.57
C LYS A 164 -1.81 -8.41 -0.73
N ALA A 165 -2.39 -7.22 -0.73
CA ALA A 165 -3.70 -6.91 -0.15
C ALA A 165 -4.44 -5.91 -1.05
N ASP A 166 -5.74 -6.10 -1.20
CA ASP A 166 -6.56 -5.22 -2.04
C ASP A 166 -6.97 -3.95 -1.27
N ALA A 167 -6.76 -2.79 -1.87
CA ALA A 167 -7.07 -1.49 -1.30
C ALA A 167 -8.38 -0.98 -1.92
N ILE A 168 -9.50 -1.16 -1.22
CA ILE A 168 -10.85 -0.91 -1.77
C ILE A 168 -11.51 0.23 -1.00
N PRO A 169 -12.03 1.28 -1.67
CA PRO A 169 -12.70 2.36 -0.98
C PRO A 169 -13.87 1.89 -0.11
N GLY A 170 -13.79 2.18 1.19
CA GLY A 170 -14.80 1.83 2.18
C GLY A 170 -14.72 0.40 2.73
N GLU A 171 -13.67 -0.35 2.39
CA GLU A 171 -13.34 -1.66 2.94
C GLU A 171 -11.88 -1.69 3.37
N TYR A 172 -11.56 -2.52 4.36
CA TYR A 172 -10.19 -2.78 4.81
C TYR A 172 -9.85 -4.23 4.49
N ASP A 173 -8.72 -4.45 3.82
CA ASP A 173 -8.12 -5.78 3.65
C ASP A 173 -6.87 -5.88 4.53
N GLN A 174 -6.59 -7.09 5.02
CA GLN A 174 -5.54 -7.32 6.00
C GLN A 174 -4.58 -8.40 5.51
N THR A 175 -3.30 -8.17 5.73
CA THR A 175 -2.25 -9.15 5.49
C THR A 175 -1.12 -8.99 6.49
N TRP A 176 -0.36 -10.05 6.70
CA TRP A 176 0.82 -9.99 7.55
C TRP A 176 1.97 -10.80 6.97
N PHE A 177 3.18 -10.39 7.31
CA PHE A 177 4.41 -10.99 6.84
C PHE A 177 5.55 -10.70 7.83
N VAL A 178 6.72 -11.27 7.54
CA VAL A 178 7.98 -10.99 8.22
C VAL A 178 9.00 -10.69 7.14
N ALA A 179 9.75 -9.60 7.27
CA ALA A 179 10.92 -9.33 6.43
C ALA A 179 12.16 -9.93 7.12
N ASP A 180 12.67 -11.05 6.62
CA ASP A 180 13.73 -11.81 7.30
C ASP A 180 15.13 -11.14 7.23
N GLU A 181 15.39 -10.33 6.20
CA GLU A 181 16.72 -9.75 5.95
C GLU A 181 16.60 -8.23 5.68
N PRO A 182 17.48 -7.39 6.26
CA PRO A 182 17.55 -5.97 5.91
C PRO A 182 17.83 -5.75 4.42
N GLY A 183 17.23 -4.71 3.85
CA GLY A 183 17.37 -4.37 2.44
C GLY A 183 16.27 -3.47 1.90
N GLU A 184 16.38 -3.18 0.61
CA GLU A 184 15.45 -2.33 -0.13
C GLU A 184 14.48 -3.19 -0.94
N HIS A 185 13.19 -2.86 -0.86
CA HIS A 185 12.13 -3.42 -1.69
C HIS A 185 11.29 -2.30 -2.29
N THR A 186 10.25 -2.68 -3.02
CA THR A 186 9.37 -1.72 -3.69
C THR A 186 7.93 -2.14 -3.52
N VAL A 187 7.09 -1.20 -3.09
CA VAL A 187 5.64 -1.30 -3.20
C VAL A 187 5.25 -1.05 -4.64
N GLU A 188 4.35 -1.88 -5.18
CA GLU A 188 3.79 -1.72 -6.51
C GLU A 188 2.25 -1.81 -6.44
N CYS A 189 1.56 -1.01 -7.22
CA CYS A 189 0.12 -1.20 -7.43
C CYS A 189 -0.15 -2.34 -8.41
N PHE A 190 -0.91 -3.36 -7.98
CA PHE A 190 -1.25 -4.54 -8.81
C PHE A 190 -2.65 -4.52 -9.43
N GLU A 191 -3.44 -3.46 -9.21
CA GLU A 191 -4.77 -3.27 -9.82
C GLU A 191 -4.77 -2.02 -10.69
N LEU A 192 -5.37 -2.08 -11.89
CA LEU A 192 -5.33 -0.97 -12.83
C LEU A 192 -6.14 0.22 -12.30
N CYS A 193 -5.46 1.17 -11.66
CA CYS A 193 -6.07 2.29 -10.95
C CYS A 193 -6.15 3.60 -11.75
N GLY A 194 -5.54 3.69 -12.94
CA GLY A 194 -5.65 4.88 -13.80
C GLY A 194 -4.42 5.14 -14.68
N PRO A 195 -4.30 6.34 -15.28
CA PRO A 195 -3.21 6.67 -16.20
C PRO A 195 -1.80 6.61 -15.61
N GLY A 196 -1.64 6.87 -14.31
CA GLY A 196 -0.38 6.81 -13.58
C GLY A 196 -0.06 5.45 -12.96
N HIS A 197 -0.92 4.43 -13.17
CA HIS A 197 -0.82 3.12 -12.51
C HIS A 197 0.57 2.48 -12.56
N SER A 198 1.26 2.54 -13.70
CA SER A 198 2.59 1.93 -13.85
C SER A 198 3.71 2.63 -13.07
N GLY A 199 3.46 3.83 -12.57
CA GLY A 199 4.39 4.61 -11.74
C GLY A 199 3.93 4.72 -10.29
N MET A 200 2.84 4.05 -9.91
CA MET A 200 2.35 4.02 -8.54
C MET A 200 3.20 3.03 -7.73
N THR A 201 4.33 3.52 -7.25
CA THR A 201 5.35 2.75 -6.52
C THR A 201 5.83 3.52 -5.31
N SER A 202 6.23 2.80 -4.26
CA SER A 202 6.88 3.36 -3.07
C SER A 202 8.15 2.59 -2.75
N ASP A 203 9.14 3.26 -2.18
CA ASP A 203 10.31 2.58 -1.64
C ASP A 203 9.93 1.84 -0.34
N VAL A 204 10.59 0.70 -0.09
CA VAL A 204 10.46 -0.04 1.17
C VAL A 204 11.85 -0.25 1.73
N THR A 205 12.10 0.26 2.93
CA THR A 205 13.39 0.13 3.60
C THR A 205 13.26 -0.79 4.80
N VAL A 206 13.96 -1.93 4.78
CA VAL A 206 14.01 -2.86 5.91
C VAL A 206 15.32 -2.68 6.66
N TYR A 207 15.26 -2.20 7.90
CA TYR A 207 16.41 -1.99 8.76
C TYR A 207 16.63 -3.15 9.74
N GLU A 208 17.86 -3.26 10.25
CA GLU A 208 18.07 -3.97 11.52
C GLU A 208 17.32 -3.24 12.65
N GLN A 209 16.80 -3.97 13.64
CA GLN A 209 15.96 -3.40 14.72
C GLN A 209 16.57 -2.14 15.34
N ASP A 210 17.85 -2.16 15.74
CA ASP A 210 18.50 -1.00 16.38
C ASP A 210 18.50 0.26 15.49
N ARG A 211 18.57 0.12 14.16
CA ARG A 211 18.53 1.25 13.22
C ARG A 211 17.10 1.68 12.91
N PHE A 212 16.15 0.75 12.93
CA PHE A 212 14.74 1.10 12.85
C PHE A 212 14.32 1.96 14.05
N ASP A 213 14.74 1.57 15.25
CA ASP A 213 14.45 2.34 16.48
C ASP A 213 15.06 3.75 16.38
N GLU A 214 16.32 3.87 15.95
CA GLU A 214 16.96 5.18 15.72
C GLU A 214 16.23 6.02 14.64
N TRP A 215 15.78 5.38 13.55
CA TRP A 215 15.00 6.08 12.53
C TRP A 215 13.65 6.56 13.07
N MET A 216 13.00 5.78 13.95
CA MET A 216 11.74 6.14 14.58
C MET A 216 11.91 7.34 15.52
N ASP A 217 12.97 7.34 16.33
CA ASP A 217 13.33 8.47 17.20
C ASP A 217 13.62 9.73 16.36
N GLU A 218 14.31 9.57 15.21
CA GLU A 218 14.54 10.66 14.25
C GLU A 218 13.21 11.24 13.71
N GLN A 219 12.18 10.42 13.50
CA GLN A 219 10.85 10.90 13.07
C GLN A 219 10.12 11.69 14.16
N LEU A 220 10.42 11.40 15.43
CA LEU A 220 9.79 12.04 16.58
C LEU A 220 10.64 13.18 17.17
N THR A 221 11.28 13.95 16.29
CA THR A 221 12.01 15.16 16.66
C THR A 221 11.22 16.43 16.35
N MET A 222 11.03 17.29 17.36
CA MET A 222 10.39 18.59 17.21
C MET A 222 11.37 19.71 17.56
N THR A 223 11.60 20.63 16.64
CA THR A 223 12.37 21.85 16.88
C THR A 223 11.43 23.05 16.90
N ILE A 224 11.47 23.82 17.98
CA ILE A 224 10.70 25.05 18.12
C ILE A 224 11.67 26.21 18.24
N THR A 225 11.45 27.24 17.43
CA THR A 225 12.23 28.47 17.39
C THR A 225 11.34 29.67 17.71
N LEU A 226 11.84 30.58 18.54
CA LEU A 226 11.18 31.85 18.85
C LEU A 226 11.97 33.04 18.29
N GLU A 227 11.29 33.83 17.47
CA GLU A 227 11.83 35.03 16.83
C GLU A 227 10.88 36.22 17.01
N ASP A 228 11.39 37.43 17.09
CA ASP A 228 10.56 38.65 17.08
C ASP A 228 10.22 39.12 15.66
N GLU A 229 9.43 40.20 15.54
CA GLU A 229 9.05 40.80 14.25
C GLU A 229 10.24 41.24 13.37
N ASP A 230 11.44 41.40 13.95
CA ASP A 230 12.67 41.79 13.26
C ASP A 230 13.57 40.56 12.92
N GLU A 231 13.05 39.33 13.06
CA GLU A 231 13.76 38.05 12.88
C GLU A 231 14.94 37.88 13.89
N GLU A 232 14.88 38.55 15.04
CA GLU A 232 15.86 38.38 16.12
C GLU A 232 15.41 37.30 17.11
N ARG A 233 16.35 36.45 17.57
CA ARG A 233 16.06 35.34 18.47
C ARG A 233 15.67 35.84 19.86
N VAL A 234 14.53 35.34 20.36
CA VAL A 234 14.10 35.57 21.73
C VAL A 234 14.63 34.46 22.62
N THR A 235 15.35 34.82 23.67
CA THR A 235 16.20 33.87 24.43
C THR A 235 15.88 33.77 25.92
N ASP A 236 14.96 34.59 26.42
CA ASP A 236 14.64 34.66 27.85
C ASP A 236 13.21 35.20 28.07
N GLY A 237 12.65 34.87 29.22
CA GLY A 237 11.37 35.41 29.69
C GLY A 237 10.14 34.68 29.14
N PHE A 238 10.22 33.36 28.92
CA PHE A 238 9.09 32.55 28.47
C PHE A 238 9.13 31.13 29.03
N GLU A 239 7.97 30.47 29.02
CA GLU A 239 7.78 29.05 29.31
C GLU A 239 6.98 28.43 28.16
N LEU A 240 7.47 27.32 27.61
CA LEU A 240 6.79 26.54 26.57
C LEU A 240 6.14 25.31 27.22
N SER A 241 4.86 25.08 26.96
CA SER A 241 4.14 23.87 27.29
C SER A 241 3.67 23.16 26.02
N LEU A 242 3.86 21.85 25.97
CA LEU A 242 3.34 20.96 24.93
C LEU A 242 2.46 19.90 25.59
N GLU A 243 1.24 19.72 25.12
CA GLU A 243 0.34 18.67 25.59
C GLU A 243 -0.30 17.93 24.41
N HIS A 244 -0.13 16.60 24.34
CA HIS A 244 -0.82 15.81 23.33
C HIS A 244 -2.34 15.88 23.54
N GLN A 245 -3.14 16.16 22.49
CA GLN A 245 -4.59 16.31 22.64
C GLN A 245 -5.31 15.06 23.15
N ASN A 246 -4.70 13.89 22.95
CA ASN A 246 -5.21 12.61 23.44
C ASN A 246 -4.40 12.07 24.62
N ASN A 247 -3.69 12.92 25.39
CA ASN A 247 -2.87 12.52 26.55
C ASN A 247 -3.60 11.55 27.50
N ASP A 248 -4.88 11.83 27.81
CA ASP A 248 -5.72 10.99 28.68
C ASP A 248 -5.97 9.55 28.16
N GLU A 249 -5.72 9.28 26.88
CA GLU A 249 -5.88 7.95 26.26
C GLU A 249 -4.64 7.06 26.41
N PHE A 250 -3.48 7.64 26.74
CA PHE A 250 -2.21 6.92 26.90
C PHE A 250 -1.91 6.62 28.36
N GLU A 251 -1.07 5.61 28.61
CA GLU A 251 -0.63 5.30 29.99
C GLU A 251 0.48 6.24 30.48
N ASP A 252 1.21 6.85 29.55
CA ASP A 252 2.32 7.77 29.79
C ASP A 252 1.87 9.23 29.80
N ASP A 253 2.64 10.09 30.47
CA ASP A 253 2.37 11.53 30.55
C ASP A 253 3.02 12.22 29.34
N LEU A 254 2.19 12.56 28.36
CA LEU A 254 2.59 13.24 27.11
C LEU A 254 2.47 14.78 27.26
N SER A 255 2.75 15.29 28.45
CA SER A 255 2.86 16.72 28.73
C SER A 255 4.31 17.10 29.02
N PHE A 256 4.78 18.14 28.35
CA PHE A 256 6.15 18.62 28.45
C PHE A 256 6.12 20.11 28.75
N THR A 257 6.99 20.57 29.64
CA THR A 257 7.15 21.99 29.96
C THR A 257 8.62 22.32 29.97
N PHE A 258 8.99 23.39 29.28
CA PHE A 258 10.37 23.83 29.10
C PHE A 258 10.53 25.28 29.54
N GLU A 259 11.53 25.53 30.38
CA GLU A 259 11.92 26.88 30.82
C GLU A 259 12.89 27.51 29.79
N ASP A 260 12.98 28.84 29.77
CA ASP A 260 13.84 29.57 28.83
C ASP A 260 15.32 29.15 28.83
N ASP A 261 15.83 28.63 29.96
CA ASP A 261 17.24 28.25 30.09
C ASP A 261 17.58 26.93 29.38
N GLU A 262 16.55 26.20 28.95
CA GLU A 262 16.67 24.99 28.12
C GLU A 262 16.80 25.32 26.64
N PHE A 263 16.45 26.54 26.21
CA PHE A 263 16.58 26.99 24.83
C PHE A 263 18.02 27.43 24.51
N GLU A 264 18.59 26.86 23.46
CA GLU A 264 19.89 27.28 22.92
C GLU A 264 19.68 28.31 21.80
N ASN A 265 19.96 29.59 22.10
CA ASN A 265 19.83 30.68 21.12
C ASN A 265 18.41 30.80 20.54
N GLY A 266 17.40 30.70 21.42
CA GLY A 266 15.99 30.86 21.07
C GLY A 266 15.39 29.66 20.32
N SER A 267 16.09 28.53 20.30
CA SER A 267 15.55 27.26 19.80
C SER A 267 15.68 26.16 20.84
N ILE A 268 14.73 25.25 20.85
CA ILE A 268 14.80 23.97 21.55
C ILE A 268 14.56 22.85 20.54
N THR A 269 15.29 21.74 20.69
CA THR A 269 15.03 20.49 19.96
C THR A 269 14.64 19.45 21.00
N ILE A 270 13.46 18.87 20.79
CA ILE A 270 12.82 17.92 21.69
C ILE A 270 12.89 16.55 21.01
N GLU A 271 13.61 15.62 21.64
CA GLU A 271 13.89 14.27 21.12
C GLU A 271 13.24 13.17 22.00
N ASP A 272 12.61 13.54 23.11
CA ASP A 272 12.01 12.61 24.07
C ASP A 272 10.50 12.35 23.81
N ILE A 273 9.98 12.76 22.64
CA ILE A 273 8.58 12.52 22.26
C ILE A 273 8.47 11.08 21.75
N GLU A 274 7.56 10.29 22.32
CA GLU A 274 7.35 8.88 21.93
C GLU A 274 6.08 8.67 21.07
N GLN A 275 5.23 9.70 20.96
CA GLN A 275 3.92 9.65 20.31
C GLN A 275 3.71 10.88 19.44
N GLY A 276 3.51 10.68 18.14
CA GLY A 276 3.02 11.66 17.18
C GLY A 276 1.51 11.89 17.27
N GLY A 277 1.04 12.87 16.51
CA GLY A 277 -0.34 13.37 16.50
C GLY A 277 -0.43 14.84 16.90
N PRO A 278 -1.64 15.36 17.16
CA PRO A 278 -1.85 16.76 17.47
C PRO A 278 -1.38 17.11 18.90
N TYR A 279 -0.50 18.10 19.00
CA TYR A 279 -0.04 18.71 20.25
C TYR A 279 -0.55 20.14 20.36
N ASP A 280 -1.14 20.46 21.50
CA ASP A 280 -1.43 21.83 21.89
C ASP A 280 -0.13 22.49 22.40
N VAL A 281 0.20 23.64 21.82
CA VAL A 281 1.38 24.45 22.12
C VAL A 281 0.93 25.70 22.85
N GLU A 282 1.43 25.91 24.07
CA GLU A 282 1.20 27.12 24.84
C GLU A 282 2.55 27.77 25.18
N ILE A 283 2.76 29.01 24.73
CA ILE A 283 3.97 29.78 25.06
C ILE A 283 3.53 30.97 25.89
N THR A 284 3.95 30.99 27.16
CA THR A 284 3.61 32.05 28.11
C THR A 284 4.81 32.94 28.38
N PHE A 285 4.61 34.26 28.39
CA PHE A 285 5.71 35.22 28.57
C PHE A 285 5.74 35.85 29.97
N GLU A 286 6.93 35.99 30.54
CA GLU A 286 7.15 36.70 31.80
C GLU A 286 7.09 38.22 31.61
N GLY A 287 5.91 38.80 31.50
CA GLY A 287 5.74 40.25 31.44
C GLY A 287 4.59 40.71 30.57
N ASP A 288 4.73 41.90 29.99
CA ASP A 288 3.81 42.46 28.99
C ASP A 288 4.60 42.82 27.71
N GLU A 289 5.69 42.09 27.41
CA GLU A 289 6.58 42.37 26.26
C GLU A 289 6.08 41.69 24.97
N PHE A 290 5.55 40.47 25.09
CA PHE A 290 4.95 39.68 24.02
C PHE A 290 3.56 39.18 24.45
N ASP A 291 2.68 38.93 23.48
CA ASP A 291 1.41 38.25 23.72
C ASP A 291 1.64 36.72 23.81
N ASP A 292 0.89 36.04 24.69
CA ASP A 292 0.95 34.58 24.82
C ASP A 292 0.47 33.90 23.52
N ILE A 293 1.08 32.76 23.19
CA ILE A 293 0.75 31.98 21.98
C ILE A 293 0.02 30.71 22.39
N GLU A 294 -1.12 30.46 21.73
CA GLU A 294 -1.86 29.20 21.77
C GLU A 294 -1.95 28.68 20.32
N ASP A 295 -1.42 27.50 20.05
CA ASP A 295 -1.42 26.88 18.72
C ASP A 295 -1.58 25.35 18.82
N THR A 296 -1.82 24.70 17.68
CA THR A 296 -1.85 23.23 17.59
C THR A 296 -0.95 22.79 16.43
N ILE A 297 0.05 21.96 16.75
CA ILE A 297 0.92 21.33 15.74
C ILE A 297 0.46 19.89 15.53
N ASP A 298 0.25 19.49 14.28
CA ASP A 298 0.05 18.09 13.91
C ASP A 298 1.41 17.43 13.67
N PHE A 299 1.85 16.60 14.62
CA PHE A 299 3.20 16.06 14.68
C PHE A 299 3.25 14.62 14.16
N THR A 300 3.37 14.45 12.83
CA THR A 300 3.41 13.13 12.20
C THR A 300 4.80 12.73 11.67
N GLY A 301 5.79 13.60 11.87
CA GLY A 301 7.18 13.41 11.48
C GLY A 301 8.04 14.57 11.99
N PRO A 302 9.30 14.72 11.56
CA PRO A 302 10.19 15.76 12.05
C PRO A 302 9.63 17.16 11.77
N VAL A 303 9.47 17.97 12.82
CA VAL A 303 8.95 19.34 12.72
C VAL A 303 10.05 20.35 13.06
N ASP A 304 10.10 21.44 12.28
CA ASP A 304 10.90 22.64 12.55
C ASP A 304 9.97 23.84 12.43
N GLU A 305 9.45 24.28 13.57
CA GLU A 305 8.45 25.33 13.68
C GLU A 305 9.09 26.63 14.21
N THR A 306 8.70 27.76 13.62
CA THR A 306 9.19 29.08 14.03
C THR A 306 8.02 30.00 14.36
N TYR A 307 7.91 30.35 15.64
CA TYR A 307 6.92 31.29 16.14
C TYR A 307 7.47 32.71 16.12
N THR A 308 6.79 33.60 15.40
CA THR A 308 7.07 35.04 15.40
C THR A 308 6.25 35.72 16.51
N LEU A 309 6.93 36.37 17.45
CA LEU A 309 6.31 36.97 18.63
C LEU A 309 5.81 38.40 18.34
N GLU A 310 4.54 38.66 18.65
CA GLU A 310 3.92 39.98 18.50
C GLU A 310 3.98 40.78 19.81
N THR A 311 4.18 42.10 19.70
CA THR A 311 4.20 42.99 20.87
C THR A 311 2.78 43.46 21.24
N PRO A 312 2.40 43.51 22.54
CA PRO A 312 1.04 43.86 22.95
C PRO A 312 0.61 45.26 22.47
N GLY A 313 -0.31 45.28 21.52
CA GLY A 313 -0.86 46.52 20.94
C GLY A 313 -0.10 47.08 19.74
N GLY A 314 0.70 46.26 19.05
CA GLY A 314 1.06 46.49 17.65
C GLY A 314 -0.22 46.61 16.81
N ASP A 315 -0.35 47.70 16.07
CA ASP A 315 -1.60 48.06 15.37
C ASP A 315 -2.05 46.96 14.37
N ASP A 316 -3.36 46.66 14.40
CA ASP A 316 -4.16 46.14 13.28
C ASP A 316 -3.99 47.06 12.03
N GLU A 317 -2.86 46.98 11.34
CA GLU A 317 -2.67 47.48 9.98
C GLU A 317 -2.18 46.38 9.04
N ASN A 318 -2.71 45.16 9.20
CA ASN A 318 -2.91 44.30 8.04
C ASN A 318 -4.25 43.55 8.19
N GLY A 319 -5.32 44.18 7.70
CA GLY A 319 -6.61 43.52 7.59
C GLY A 319 -6.46 42.24 6.78
N GLY A 320 -7.03 41.16 7.30
CA GLY A 320 -6.93 39.80 6.77
C GLY A 320 -6.99 39.71 5.25
N GLU A 321 -5.97 39.08 4.68
CA GLU A 321 -6.18 38.17 3.57
C GLU A 321 -6.45 36.81 4.20
N ASP A 322 -7.73 36.52 4.41
CA ASP A 322 -8.22 35.16 4.61
C ASP A 322 -7.74 34.33 3.41
N GLY A 323 -6.78 33.44 3.63
CA GLY A 323 -6.36 32.40 2.71
C GLY A 323 -7.42 31.30 2.63
N GLU A 324 -8.63 31.66 2.20
CA GLU A 324 -9.71 30.74 1.88
C GLU A 324 -9.34 30.03 0.56
N SER A 325 -8.75 28.83 0.65
CA SER A 325 -8.61 27.94 -0.50
C SER A 325 -9.96 27.31 -0.84
N GLY A 326 -10.85 28.15 -1.38
CA GLY A 326 -12.10 27.78 -2.01
C GLY A 326 -11.91 27.57 -3.52
N ASP A 327 -12.11 26.33 -3.94
CA ASP A 327 -12.36 25.89 -5.31
C ASP A 327 -13.51 26.70 -5.94
N GLU A 328 -13.24 27.47 -7.00
CA GLU A 328 -14.29 27.95 -7.91
C GLU A 328 -13.93 27.66 -9.37
N GLY A 329 -14.80 26.86 -9.97
CA GLY A 329 -14.82 26.54 -11.38
C GLY A 329 -15.15 27.73 -12.28
N ASP A 330 -14.55 27.70 -13.45
CA ASP A 330 -14.64 28.71 -14.50
C ASP A 330 -15.93 28.48 -15.34
N GLU A 331 -17.04 29.14 -14.97
CA GLU A 331 -18.21 29.32 -15.85
C GLU A 331 -18.30 30.78 -16.32
N ASN A 332 -17.67 31.07 -17.47
CA ASN A 332 -17.88 32.33 -18.18
C ASN A 332 -19.14 32.27 -19.06
N GLY A 333 -20.22 32.89 -18.57
CA GLY A 333 -21.41 33.24 -19.35
C GLY A 333 -21.38 34.70 -19.82
N GLU A 334 -21.15 34.92 -21.11
CA GLU A 334 -21.49 36.19 -21.78
C GLU A 334 -22.75 36.00 -22.63
N GLU A 335 -23.85 36.62 -22.19
CA GLU A 335 -25.06 36.78 -22.98
C GLU A 335 -24.90 37.92 -24.00
N ASN A 336 -25.25 37.68 -25.26
CA ASN A 336 -25.73 38.74 -26.13
C ASN A 336 -26.83 38.21 -27.07
N GLN A 337 -28.05 38.72 -26.88
CA GLN A 337 -29.19 38.52 -27.76
C GLN A 337 -29.07 39.40 -29.02
N THR A 338 -29.42 38.87 -30.19
CA THR A 338 -30.56 39.36 -31.02
C THR A 338 -30.61 38.65 -32.38
N ASP A 339 -31.79 38.09 -32.67
CA ASP A 339 -32.58 38.07 -33.91
C ASP A 339 -31.85 38.22 -35.28
N ASP A 340 -32.06 37.28 -36.21
CA ASP A 340 -33.13 37.38 -37.24
C ASP A 340 -33.03 36.26 -38.29
N GLU A 341 -34.16 36.05 -38.96
CA GLU A 341 -34.50 35.11 -40.05
C GLU A 341 -33.42 34.92 -41.15
N ASN A 342 -33.28 33.71 -41.72
CA ASN A 342 -33.88 33.34 -43.01
C ASN A 342 -33.50 31.94 -43.51
N THR A 343 -34.36 31.42 -44.37
CA THR A 343 -34.40 30.16 -45.12
C THR A 343 -33.14 29.80 -45.92
N ASP A 344 -32.91 28.50 -46.15
CA ASP A 344 -33.10 27.88 -47.48
C ASP A 344 -32.83 26.36 -47.49
N GLU A 345 -33.55 25.72 -48.41
CA GLU A 345 -33.74 24.30 -48.69
C GLU A 345 -32.49 23.58 -49.25
N GLU A 346 -32.43 22.24 -49.04
CA GLU A 346 -32.36 21.18 -50.07
C GLU A 346 -31.96 19.84 -49.38
N THR A 347 -32.89 18.90 -49.13
CA THR A 347 -33.21 17.70 -49.95
C THR A 347 -31.97 16.85 -50.31
N THR A 348 -31.80 15.64 -49.79
CA THR A 348 -32.29 14.34 -50.31
C THR A 348 -31.46 13.25 -49.58
N ASP A 349 -31.76 11.96 -49.50
CA ASP A 349 -32.87 11.03 -49.73
C ASP A 349 -32.25 9.64 -49.43
N ASP A 350 -33.11 8.66 -49.16
CA ASP A 350 -32.84 7.20 -49.15
C ASP A 350 -31.98 6.63 -47.99
N GLY A 351 -32.41 5.65 -47.20
CA GLY A 351 -33.56 4.75 -47.29
C GLY A 351 -33.17 3.36 -46.78
N GLY A 352 -34.08 2.73 -46.03
CA GLY A 352 -34.32 1.28 -46.15
C GLY A 352 -33.62 0.32 -45.18
N ASP A 353 -34.33 -0.01 -44.11
CA ASP A 353 -34.79 -1.35 -43.69
C ASP A 353 -33.86 -2.57 -43.79
N GLY A 354 -33.82 -3.32 -42.68
CA GLY A 354 -33.51 -4.74 -42.65
C GLY A 354 -33.88 -5.35 -41.30
N GLU A 355 -34.95 -6.16 -41.32
CA GLU A 355 -35.61 -6.89 -40.22
C GLU A 355 -34.70 -7.75 -39.32
#